data_AF-V9IJI5-F1
#
_entry.id   AF-V9IJI5-F1
#
_cell.length_a   1.000
_cell.length_b   1.000
_cell.length_c   1.000
_cell.angle_alpha   90.00
_cell.angle_beta   90.00
_cell.angle_gamma   90.00
#
_symmetry.space_group_name_H-M   'P 1'
#
loop_
_entity.id
_entity.type
_entity.pdbx_description
1 polymer ?
#
loop_
_entity_poly.entity_id
_entity_poly.type
_entity_poly.pdbx_seq_one_letter_code
_entity_poly.pdbx_strand_id
1 'polypeptide(L)'
;MLEKHENHMKPIFEIDTLAEVLQNDKRPCHLTSLSEEEIERRRLLEREWIKYKQNQWLKDLHVIKSILSSQETALKELKAISKQLYKKAVEFDDSYLPYDVIGPVHTPPIENYDTPDGEYIETTIKYAGE
;
A
#
# COMPACT_ATOMS: atom_id res chain seq x y z
N MET A 1 -32.70 0.08 21.08
CA MET A 1 -31.69 1.16 20.95
C MET A 1 -30.38 0.64 20.36
N LEU A 2 -29.97 -0.62 20.58
CA LEU A 2 -28.82 -1.25 19.88
C LEU A 2 -29.08 -1.52 18.39
N GLU A 3 -30.27 -2.00 18.03
CA GLU A 3 -30.57 -2.47 16.65
C GLU A 3 -30.49 -1.38 15.56
N LYS A 4 -30.54 -0.10 15.93
CA LYS A 4 -30.58 1.01 14.94
C LYS A 4 -29.22 1.42 14.41
N HIS A 5 -28.12 1.00 15.04
CA HIS A 5 -26.77 1.44 14.70
C HIS A 5 -25.81 0.31 14.33
N GLU A 6 -26.25 -0.96 14.35
CA GLU A 6 -25.39 -2.13 14.05
C GLU A 6 -24.84 -2.18 12.61
N ASN A 7 -25.43 -1.44 11.66
CA ASN A 7 -25.11 -1.58 10.23
C ASN A 7 -24.54 -0.31 9.56
N HIS A 8 -24.20 0.73 10.34
CA HIS A 8 -23.59 1.93 9.77
C HIS A 8 -22.07 1.88 9.94
N MET A 9 -21.36 1.64 8.85
CA MET A 9 -19.89 1.74 8.82
C MET A 9 -19.47 3.20 9.04
N LYS A 10 -18.35 3.40 9.74
CA LYS A 10 -17.74 4.73 9.83
C LYS A 10 -17.39 5.21 8.41
N PRO A 11 -17.71 6.46 8.04
CA PRO A 11 -17.40 6.98 6.71
C PRO A 11 -15.89 7.10 6.51
N ILE A 12 -15.46 7.00 5.25
CA ILE A 12 -14.06 7.19 4.86
C ILE A 12 -13.96 8.61 4.34
N PHE A 13 -13.53 9.51 5.22
CA PHE A 13 -13.54 10.95 4.96
C PHE A 13 -12.82 11.34 3.67
N GLU A 14 -11.70 10.71 3.33
CA GLU A 14 -10.92 11.01 2.12
C GLU A 14 -11.69 10.76 0.83
N ILE A 15 -12.69 9.89 0.87
CA ILE A 15 -13.54 9.53 -0.27
C ILE A 15 -14.85 10.33 -0.21
N ASP A 16 -15.51 10.31 0.94
CA ASP A 16 -16.88 10.82 1.08
C ASP A 16 -16.94 12.35 1.01
N THR A 17 -15.88 13.07 1.42
CA THR A 17 -15.85 14.55 1.36
C THR A 17 -15.58 15.11 -0.03
N LEU A 18 -15.21 14.25 -1.01
CA LEU A 18 -14.89 14.69 -2.37
C LEU A 18 -16.08 15.36 -3.05
N ALA A 19 -17.31 14.88 -2.79
CA ALA A 19 -18.53 15.45 -3.38
C ALA A 19 -18.78 16.90 -2.93
N GLU A 20 -18.50 17.22 -1.67
CA GLU A 20 -18.63 18.57 -1.12
C GLU A 20 -17.57 19.52 -1.68
N VAL A 21 -16.35 19.02 -1.89
CA VAL A 21 -15.26 19.78 -2.51
C VAL A 21 -15.55 20.08 -3.98
N LEU A 22 -16.10 19.12 -4.73
CA LEU A 22 -16.45 19.29 -6.14
C LEU A 22 -17.58 20.30 -6.37
N GLN A 23 -18.49 20.48 -5.40
CA GLN A 23 -19.56 21.48 -5.48
C GLN A 23 -19.07 22.91 -5.20
N ASN A 24 -17.84 23.07 -4.70
CA ASN A 24 -17.27 24.38 -4.40
C ASN A 24 -16.64 25.05 -5.64
N ASP A 25 -17.48 25.59 -6.52
CA ASP A 25 -17.06 26.40 -7.70
C ASP A 25 -16.28 27.68 -7.34
N LYS A 26 -16.24 28.04 -6.06
CA LYS A 26 -15.55 29.24 -5.55
C LYS A 26 -14.02 29.16 -5.60
N ARG A 27 -13.46 27.99 -5.93
CA ARG A 27 -12.01 27.80 -6.15
C ARG A 27 -11.75 27.54 -7.64
N PRO A 28 -11.73 28.56 -8.50
CA PRO A 28 -11.49 28.35 -9.92
C PRO A 28 -10.06 27.81 -10.14
N CYS A 29 -9.95 26.60 -10.66
CA CYS A 29 -8.70 26.11 -11.23
C CYS A 29 -8.55 26.74 -12.62
N HIS A 30 -7.56 27.63 -12.80
CA HIS A 30 -7.28 28.20 -14.11
C HIS A 30 -6.59 27.15 -14.99
N LEU A 31 -7.38 26.32 -15.66
CA LEU A 31 -6.88 25.34 -16.62
C LEU A 31 -6.47 26.08 -17.90
N THR A 32 -5.19 26.43 -18.00
CA THR A 32 -4.62 26.91 -19.26
C THR A 32 -4.62 25.78 -20.28
N SER A 33 -5.09 26.07 -21.50
CA SER A 33 -4.98 25.12 -22.62
C SER A 33 -3.50 24.83 -22.88
N LEU A 34 -3.12 23.55 -22.85
CA LEU A 34 -1.75 23.14 -23.12
C LEU A 34 -1.42 23.37 -24.60
N SER A 35 -0.17 23.75 -24.89
CA SER A 35 0.37 23.74 -26.25
C SER A 35 0.38 22.32 -26.81
N GLU A 36 0.22 22.17 -28.13
CA GLU A 36 0.28 20.88 -28.82
C GLU A 36 1.61 20.16 -28.58
N GLU A 37 2.72 20.90 -28.51
CA GLU A 37 4.05 20.37 -28.19
C GLU A 37 4.10 19.71 -26.80
N GLU A 38 3.46 20.33 -25.81
CA GLU A 38 3.42 19.81 -24.44
C GLU A 38 2.52 18.58 -24.32
N ILE A 39 1.42 18.54 -25.09
CA ILE A 39 0.55 17.36 -25.17
C ILE A 39 1.31 16.17 -25.76
N GLU A 40 2.04 16.38 -26.86
CA GLU A 40 2.83 15.32 -27.48
C GLU A 40 3.98 14.86 -26.57
N ARG A 41 4.66 15.80 -25.90
CA ARG A 41 5.69 15.47 -24.90
C ARG A 41 5.14 14.56 -23.79
N ARG A 42 3.96 14.88 -23.23
CA ARG A 42 3.32 14.04 -22.21
C ARG A 42 2.96 12.66 -22.74
N ARG A 43 2.38 12.59 -23.94
CA ARG A 43 2.05 11.31 -24.60
C ARG A 43 3.28 10.42 -24.77
N LEU A 44 4.41 10.99 -25.19
CA LEU A 44 5.67 10.26 -25.33
C LEU A 44 6.18 9.75 -23.97
N LEU A 45 6.14 10.59 -22.93
CA LEU A 45 6.53 10.22 -21.57
C LEU A 45 5.64 9.10 -21.00
N GLU A 46 4.32 9.18 -21.19
CA GLU A 46 3.39 8.14 -20.75
C GLU A 46 3.70 6.81 -21.44
N ARG A 47 3.98 6.83 -22.74
CA ARG A 47 4.36 5.63 -23.49
C ARG A 47 5.65 5.00 -22.96
N GLU A 48 6.65 5.80 -22.61
CA GLU A 48 7.89 5.33 -22.00
C GLU A 48 7.66 4.79 -20.59
N TRP A 49 6.82 5.46 -19.81
CA TRP A 49 6.45 5.04 -18.46
C TRP A 49 5.74 3.68 -18.46
N ILE A 50 4.81 3.47 -19.38
CA ILE A 50 4.11 2.18 -19.54
C ILE A 50 5.11 1.06 -19.82
N LYS A 51 6.03 1.27 -20.77
CA LYS A 51 7.08 0.29 -21.09
C LYS A 51 7.97 0.00 -19.88
N TYR A 52 8.36 1.05 -19.15
CA TYR A 52 9.17 0.91 -17.94
C TYR A 52 8.45 0.10 -16.87
N LYS A 53 7.17 0.41 -16.58
CA LYS A 53 6.38 -0.31 -15.58
C LYS A 53 6.10 -1.76 -15.97
N GLN A 54 5.87 -2.02 -17.25
CA GLN A 54 5.75 -3.38 -17.75
C GLN A 54 7.03 -4.18 -17.52
N ASN A 55 8.19 -3.59 -17.82
CA ASN A 55 9.49 -4.25 -17.59
C ASN A 55 9.76 -4.47 -16.10
N GLN A 56 9.41 -3.53 -15.22
CA GLN A 56 9.51 -3.70 -13.77
C GLN A 56 8.66 -4.89 -13.31
N TRP A 57 7.38 -4.94 -13.71
CA TRP A 57 6.46 -6.03 -13.36
C TRP A 57 6.94 -7.39 -13.85
N LEU A 58 7.46 -7.49 -15.09
CA LEU A 58 8.00 -8.74 -15.63
C LEU A 58 9.22 -9.24 -14.82
N LYS A 59 10.08 -8.34 -14.36
CA LYS A 59 11.22 -8.69 -13.49
C LYS A 59 10.74 -9.20 -12.14
N ASP A 60 9.81 -8.50 -11.51
CA ASP A 60 9.27 -8.90 -10.20
C ASP A 60 8.60 -10.27 -10.29
N LEU A 61 7.80 -10.51 -11.34
CA LEU A 61 7.21 -11.81 -11.60
C LEU A 61 8.24 -12.92 -11.82
N HIS A 62 9.34 -12.62 -12.53
CA HIS A 62 10.40 -13.60 -12.73
C HIS A 62 11.06 -13.99 -11.40
N VAL A 63 11.35 -13.01 -10.54
CA VAL A 63 11.91 -13.25 -9.21
C VAL A 63 10.97 -14.08 -8.35
N ILE A 64 9.69 -13.72 -8.28
CA ILE A 64 8.67 -14.47 -7.52
C ILE A 64 8.57 -15.92 -8.03
N LYS A 65 8.50 -16.12 -9.34
CA LYS A 65 8.46 -17.47 -9.95
C LYS A 65 9.70 -18.28 -9.62
N SER A 66 10.88 -17.66 -9.64
CA SER A 66 12.13 -18.33 -9.28
C SER A 66 12.11 -18.76 -7.83
N ILE A 67 11.70 -17.88 -6.90
CA ILE A 67 11.61 -18.19 -5.47
C ILE A 67 10.65 -19.36 -5.24
N LEU A 68 9.46 -19.34 -5.85
CA LEU A 68 8.48 -20.42 -5.73
C LEU A 68 9.00 -21.74 -6.29
N SER A 69 9.62 -21.73 -7.47
CA SER A 69 10.19 -22.95 -8.07
C SER A 69 11.31 -23.56 -7.22
N SER A 70 12.18 -22.72 -6.67
CA SER A 70 13.23 -23.15 -5.74
C SER A 70 12.64 -23.72 -4.45
N GLN A 71 11.62 -23.08 -3.87
CA GLN A 71 10.94 -23.55 -2.67
C GLN A 71 10.27 -24.91 -2.91
N GLU A 72 9.54 -25.08 -4.02
CA GLU A 72 8.91 -26.36 -4.36
C GLU A 72 9.92 -27.48 -4.55
N THR A 73 11.03 -27.20 -5.22
CA THR A 73 12.09 -28.20 -5.46
C THR A 73 12.72 -28.63 -4.14
N ALA A 74 13.07 -27.66 -3.28
CA ALA A 74 13.62 -27.93 -1.96
C ALA A 74 12.66 -28.77 -1.09
N LEU A 75 11.35 -28.49 -1.13
CA LEU A 75 10.35 -29.27 -0.39
C LEU A 75 10.20 -30.70 -0.94
N LYS A 76 10.30 -30.89 -2.26
CA LYS A 76 10.26 -32.23 -2.89
C LYS A 76 11.46 -33.07 -2.46
N GLU A 77 12.66 -32.50 -2.48
CA GLU A 77 13.89 -33.16 -2.01
C GLU A 77 13.82 -33.47 -0.51
N LEU A 78 13.39 -32.49 0.31
CA LEU A 78 13.21 -32.68 1.75
C LEU A 78 12.26 -33.84 2.06
N LYS A 79 11.15 -33.95 1.31
CA LYS A 79 10.16 -35.03 1.47
C LYS A 79 10.73 -36.40 1.12
N ALA A 80 11.64 -36.48 0.13
CA ALA A 80 12.31 -37.71 -0.26
C ALA A 80 13.27 -38.20 0.83
N ILE A 81 13.96 -37.27 1.52
CA ILE A 81 14.92 -37.58 2.60
C ILE A 81 14.20 -37.86 3.92
N SER A 82 13.24 -37.01 4.31
CA SER A 82 12.52 -37.13 5.59
C SER A 82 11.11 -36.56 5.54
N LYS A 83 10.12 -37.45 5.66
CA LYS A 83 8.71 -37.07 5.75
C LYS A 83 8.37 -36.29 7.03
N GLN A 84 9.11 -36.52 8.12
CA GLN A 84 8.86 -35.83 9.40
C GLN A 84 9.26 -34.36 9.31
N LEU A 85 10.42 -34.06 8.71
CA LEU A 85 10.88 -32.68 8.52
C LEU A 85 9.98 -31.93 7.52
N TYR A 86 9.55 -32.60 6.46
CA TYR A 86 8.61 -32.01 5.51
C TYR A 86 7.29 -31.58 6.18
N LYS A 87 6.71 -32.41 7.06
CA LYS A 87 5.48 -32.06 7.77
C LYS A 87 5.65 -30.81 8.63
N LYS A 88 6.76 -30.70 9.36
CA LYS A 88 7.07 -29.51 10.17
C LYS A 88 7.31 -28.27 9.32
N ALA A 89 7.98 -28.40 8.17
CA ALA A 89 8.29 -27.27 7.30
C ALA A 89 7.07 -26.67 6.57
N VAL A 90 5.99 -27.45 6.41
CA VAL A 90 4.74 -27.00 5.76
C VAL A 90 3.73 -26.47 6.78
N GLU A 91 3.91 -26.76 8.06
CA GLU A 91 3.08 -26.24 9.13
C GLU A 91 3.18 -24.70 9.20
N PHE A 92 2.05 -24.04 9.39
CA PHE A 92 2.02 -22.59 9.57
C PHE A 92 2.55 -22.25 10.97
N ASP A 93 3.42 -21.25 11.05
CA ASP A 93 3.96 -20.78 12.32
C ASP A 93 3.16 -19.56 12.77
N ASP A 94 2.42 -19.74 13.85
CA ASP A 94 1.55 -18.72 14.43
C ASP A 94 2.32 -17.47 14.89
N SER A 95 3.65 -17.56 15.07
CA SER A 95 4.49 -16.41 15.42
C SER A 95 4.63 -15.35 14.31
N TYR A 96 4.25 -15.68 13.07
CA TYR A 96 4.22 -14.70 11.97
C TYR A 96 3.06 -13.69 12.09
N LEU A 97 2.14 -13.85 13.04
CA LEU A 97 0.99 -12.97 13.24
C LEU A 97 0.97 -12.40 14.67
N PRO A 98 0.75 -11.08 14.86
CA PRO A 98 0.59 -10.06 13.84
C PRO A 98 1.93 -9.68 13.18
N TYR A 99 1.91 -9.50 11.87
CA TYR A 99 3.06 -8.98 11.11
C TYR A 99 2.99 -7.46 11.06
N ASP A 100 4.01 -6.77 11.57
CA ASP A 100 4.16 -5.32 11.51
C ASP A 100 5.49 -4.95 10.85
N VAL A 101 5.43 -4.00 9.91
CA VAL A 101 6.60 -3.50 9.17
C VAL A 101 6.43 -2.03 8.86
N ILE A 102 7.44 -1.25 9.17
CA ILE A 102 7.49 0.17 8.85
C ILE A 102 8.17 0.32 7.47
N GLY A 103 7.52 1.09 6.58
CA GLY A 103 8.08 1.39 5.27
C GLY A 103 9.38 2.19 5.34
N PRO A 104 10.18 2.23 4.26
CA PRO A 104 11.41 3.00 4.23
C PRO A 104 11.12 4.51 4.37
N VAL A 105 11.95 5.19 5.16
CA VAL A 105 11.93 6.65 5.30
C VAL A 105 12.78 7.33 4.23
N HIS A 106 12.43 8.56 3.85
CA HIS A 106 13.20 9.34 2.87
C HIS A 106 14.64 9.62 3.36
N THR A 107 14.79 9.92 4.64
CA THR A 107 16.07 10.21 5.28
C THR A 107 16.14 9.41 6.59
N PRO A 108 17.26 8.73 6.87
CA PRO A 108 17.42 7.98 8.11
C PRO A 108 17.39 8.90 9.35
N PRO A 109 17.05 8.36 10.53
CA PRO A 109 16.99 9.15 11.77
C PRO A 109 18.34 9.78 12.13
N ILE A 110 18.29 11.00 12.68
CA ILE A 110 19.47 11.68 13.22
C ILE A 110 19.64 11.26 14.68
N GLU A 111 20.84 10.80 15.04
CA GLU A 111 21.16 10.42 16.42
C GLU A 111 21.08 11.63 17.35
N ASN A 112 20.46 11.45 18.53
CA ASN A 112 20.29 12.48 19.56
C ASN A 112 19.58 13.76 19.08
N TYR A 113 18.66 13.63 18.13
CA TYR A 113 17.80 14.74 17.74
C TYR A 113 16.85 15.13 18.87
N ASP A 114 17.03 16.33 19.42
CA ASP A 114 16.14 16.90 20.42
C ASP A 114 14.88 17.43 19.72
N THR A 115 13.77 16.72 19.90
CA THR A 115 12.50 17.05 19.24
C THR A 115 11.85 18.20 20.01
N PRO A 116 11.32 19.23 19.33
CA PRO A 116 10.63 20.32 20.01
C PRO A 116 9.42 19.81 20.80
N ASP A 117 9.17 20.41 21.97
CA ASP A 117 8.04 20.07 22.81
C ASP A 117 6.71 20.44 22.15
N GLY A 118 5.68 19.62 22.37
CA GLY A 118 4.36 19.78 21.79
C GLY A 118 3.35 18.76 22.29
N GLU A 119 2.10 19.19 22.42
CA GLU A 119 0.99 18.34 22.84
C GLU A 119 0.26 17.76 21.63
N TYR A 120 0.02 16.46 21.63
CA TYR A 120 -0.87 15.81 20.67
C TYR A 120 -2.32 15.89 21.17
N ILE A 121 -3.19 16.57 20.41
CA ILE A 121 -4.63 16.61 20.68
C ILE A 121 -5.33 15.72 19.63
N GLU A 122 -5.99 14.67 20.10
CA GLU A 122 -6.78 13.82 19.21
C GLU A 122 -8.05 14.55 18.75
N THR A 123 -8.14 14.84 17.45
CA THR A 123 -9.29 15.54 16.84
C THR A 123 -10.19 14.59 16.03
N THR A 124 -10.07 13.28 16.23
CA THR A 124 -10.86 12.26 15.52
C THR A 124 -12.35 12.44 15.80
N ILE A 125 -13.17 12.51 14.75
CA ILE A 125 -14.62 12.66 14.87
C ILE A 125 -15.23 11.35 15.38
N LYS A 126 -15.88 11.39 16.53
CA LYS A 126 -16.58 10.24 17.13
C LYS A 126 -17.96 10.08 16.51
N TYR A 127 -18.33 8.84 16.22
CA TYR A 127 -19.63 8.48 15.65
C TYR A 127 -20.50 7.76 16.67
N ALA A 128 -21.82 7.92 16.58
CA ALA A 128 -22.76 7.28 17.51
C ALA A 128 -22.66 5.75 17.41
N GLY A 129 -22.37 5.09 18.53
CA GLY A 129 -22.13 3.64 18.61
C GLY A 129 -20.72 3.24 19.08
N GLU A 130 -19.84 4.21 19.38
CA GLU A 130 -18.64 4.00 20.21
C GLU A 130 -18.93 3.87 21.70
#